data_AF-A0AAF0X6W1-F1
#
_entry.id   AF-A0AAF0X6W1-F1
#
_cell.length_a   1.000
_cell.length_b   1.000
_cell.length_c   1.000
_cell.angle_alpha   90.00
_cell.angle_beta   90.00
_cell.angle_gamma   90.00
#
_symmetry.space_group_name_H-M   'P 1'
#
loop_
_entity.id
_entity.type
_entity.pdbx_description
1 polymer ?
#
loop_
_entity_poly.entity_id
_entity_poly.type
_entity_poly.pdbx_seq_one_letter_code
_entity_poly.pdbx_strand_id
1 'polypeptide(L)' 'MDKFLYFYLILALLTFSGTMSNVDAGTCLITMDPNGCDLAKCRQMCLTKYNGHGMCIAKSGGQSYICNCVYPCESELN' A
#
# COMPACT_ATOMS: atom_id res chain seq x y z
N MET A 1 -22.24 27.57 39.38
CA MET A 1 -21.03 26.81 38.96
C MET A 1 -21.23 26.15 37.58
N ASP A 2 -22.35 26.44 36.94
CA ASP A 2 -22.92 25.69 35.81
C ASP A 2 -22.39 26.19 34.46
N LYS A 3 -22.00 27.47 34.41
CA LYS A 3 -21.47 28.09 33.19
C LYS A 3 -20.05 27.61 32.84
N PHE A 4 -19.27 27.26 33.86
CA PHE A 4 -17.94 26.66 33.66
C PHE A 4 -18.05 25.22 33.17
N LEU A 5 -19.01 24.44 33.70
CA LEU A 5 -19.26 23.08 33.25
C LEU A 5 -19.65 23.04 31.77
N TYR A 6 -20.51 23.96 31.34
CA TYR A 6 -20.91 24.09 29.93
C TYR A 6 -19.72 24.43 29.02
N PHE A 7 -18.83 25.32 29.48
CA PHE A 7 -17.62 25.69 28.75
C PHE A 7 -16.66 24.50 28.58
N TYR A 8 -16.46 23.69 29.63
CA TYR A 8 -15.65 22.47 29.55
C TYR A 8 -16.25 21.41 28.63
N LEU A 9 -17.58 21.30 28.58
CA LEU A 9 -18.28 20.33 27.73
C LEU A 9 -18.13 20.66 26.24
N ILE A 10 -18.15 21.95 25.88
CA ILE A 10 -17.87 22.41 24.51
C ILE A 10 -16.41 22.16 24.14
N LEU A 11 -15.47 22.44 25.06
CA LEU A 11 -14.04 22.22 24.82
C LEU A 11 -13.70 20.74 24.57
N ALA A 12 -14.37 19.84 25.29
CA ALA A 12 -14.19 18.39 25.16
C ALA A 12 -14.70 17.82 23.83
N LEU A 13 -15.65 18.48 23.17
CA LEU A 13 -16.17 18.04 21.86
C LEU A 13 -15.23 18.41 20.69
N LEU A 14 -14.36 19.41 20.87
CA LEU A 14 -13.48 19.92 19.82
C LEU A 14 -12.16 19.13 19.68
N THR A 15 -11.84 18.24 20.63
CA THR A 15 -10.57 17.48 20.63
C THR A 15 -10.61 16.21 19.79
N PHE A 16 -11.78 15.80 19.26
CA PHE A 16 -11.90 14.73 18.28
C PHE A 16 -11.65 15.23 16.85
N SER A 17 -10.60 16.03 16.65
CA SER A 17 -10.02 16.18 15.31
C SER A 17 -9.09 14.98 15.10
N GLY A 18 -9.69 13.80 14.92
CA GLY A 18 -8.95 12.67 14.37
C GLY A 18 -8.43 13.12 13.01
N THR A 19 -7.12 13.25 12.87
CA THR A 19 -6.51 13.39 11.56
C THR A 19 -6.90 12.12 10.80
N MET A 20 -7.90 12.24 9.93
CA MET A 20 -8.04 11.30 8.82
C MET A 20 -6.77 11.48 8.02
N SER A 21 -5.74 10.71 8.35
CA SER A 21 -4.68 10.42 7.41
C SER A 21 -5.42 9.88 6.20
N ASN A 22 -5.47 10.68 5.14
CA ASN A 22 -5.81 10.18 3.83
C ASN A 22 -4.87 9.00 3.65
N VAL A 23 -5.38 7.78 3.81
CA VAL A 23 -4.68 6.61 3.30
C VAL A 23 -4.77 6.77 1.81
N ASP A 24 -3.86 7.58 1.25
CA ASP A 24 -3.45 7.38 -0.12
C ASP A 24 -3.06 5.90 -0.14
N ALA A 25 -3.93 5.07 -0.72
CA ALA A 25 -3.65 3.66 -0.92
C ALA A 25 -2.51 3.61 -1.92
N GLY A 26 -1.30 3.85 -1.41
CA GLY A 26 -0.10 4.01 -2.20
C GLY A 26 0.10 2.76 -3.02
N THR A 27 0.60 2.95 -4.23
CA THR A 27 1.01 1.82 -5.05
C THR A 27 2.46 1.48 -4.72
N CYS A 28 2.68 0.28 -4.19
CA CYS A 28 3.99 -0.26 -3.88
C CYS A 28 4.49 -1.17 -5.02
N LEU A 29 5.81 -1.31 -5.12
CA LEU A 29 6.46 -2.15 -6.12
C LEU A 29 7.52 -3.03 -5.44
N ILE A 30 7.49 -4.33 -5.72
CA ILE A 30 8.49 -5.28 -5.23
C ILE A 30 8.98 -6.20 -6.36
N THR A 31 10.29 -6.44 -6.41
CA THR A 31 10.88 -7.42 -7.34
C THR A 31 10.76 -8.82 -6.75
N MET A 32 9.94 -9.68 -7.36
CA MET A 32 9.74 -11.06 -6.89
C MET A 32 10.78 -12.04 -7.43
N ASP A 33 11.22 -11.84 -8.67
CA ASP A 33 12.27 -12.66 -9.31
C ASP A 33 13.19 -11.74 -10.13
N PRO A 34 14.44 -11.52 -9.68
CA PRO A 34 15.39 -10.69 -10.38
C PRO A 34 16.10 -11.42 -11.52
N ASN A 35 15.97 -12.72 -11.72
CA ASN A 35 16.79 -13.49 -12.68
C ASN A 35 16.01 -14.05 -13.85
N GLY A 36 14.69 -14.07 -13.77
CA GLY A 36 13.83 -14.46 -14.87
C GLY A 36 12.42 -13.91 -14.70
N CYS A 37 11.63 -14.03 -15.77
CA CYS A 37 10.22 -13.72 -15.70
C CYS A 37 9.40 -14.68 -16.54
N ASP A 38 8.66 -15.54 -15.86
CA ASP A 38 7.48 -16.21 -16.41
C ASP A 38 6.27 -15.35 -16.06
N LEU A 39 5.62 -14.75 -17.06
CA LEU A 39 4.53 -13.81 -16.85
C LEU A 39 3.34 -14.44 -16.12
N ALA A 40 2.99 -15.70 -16.44
CA ALA A 40 1.85 -16.37 -15.83
C ALA A 40 2.13 -16.63 -14.34
N LYS A 41 3.32 -17.14 -14.04
CA LYS A 41 3.77 -17.37 -12.66
C LYS A 41 3.90 -16.06 -11.88
N CYS A 42 4.47 -15.02 -12.50
CA CYS A 42 4.64 -13.70 -11.90
C CYS A 42 3.29 -13.08 -11.49
N ARG A 43 2.29 -13.13 -12.39
CA ARG A 43 0.93 -12.67 -12.10
C ARG A 43 0.27 -13.48 -11.00
N GLN A 44 0.34 -14.81 -11.06
CA GLN A 44 -0.26 -15.67 -10.06
C GLN A 44 0.35 -15.42 -8.68
N MET A 45 1.68 -15.35 -8.58
CA MET A 45 2.36 -15.10 -7.31
C MET A 45 2.03 -13.72 -6.74
N CYS A 46 2.06 -12.68 -7.58
CA CYS A 46 1.75 -11.31 -7.15
C CYS A 46 0.29 -11.18 -6.69
N LEU A 47 -0.66 -11.79 -7.40
CA LEU A 47 -2.06 -11.82 -7.00
C LEU A 47 -2.23 -12.57 -5.66
N THR A 48 -1.64 -13.76 -5.53
CA THR A 48 -1.79 -14.56 -4.31
C THR A 48 -1.14 -13.93 -3.09
N LYS A 49 0.02 -13.27 -3.25
CA LYS A 49 0.81 -12.74 -2.13
C LYS A 49 0.52 -11.30 -1.77
N TYR A 50 0.01 -10.49 -2.69
CA TYR A 50 -0.14 -9.05 -2.47
C TYR A 50 -1.47 -8.50 -3.01
N ASN A 51 -2.35 -9.37 -3.52
CA ASN A 51 -3.55 -8.97 -4.25
C ASN A 51 -3.23 -7.94 -5.37
N GLY A 52 -2.06 -8.09 -5.97
CA GLY A 52 -1.49 -7.13 -6.92
C GLY A 52 -1.41 -7.63 -8.35
N HIS A 53 -0.77 -6.82 -9.20
CA HIS A 53 -0.51 -7.12 -10.61
C HIS A 53 0.98 -7.41 -10.87
N GLY A 54 1.28 -8.63 -11.32
CA GLY A 54 2.63 -9.04 -11.71
C GLY A 54 2.97 -8.68 -13.16
N MET A 55 4.17 -8.17 -13.39
CA MET A 55 4.66 -7.69 -14.68
C MET A 55 6.09 -8.15 -14.95
N CYS A 56 6.37 -8.48 -16.22
CA CYS A 56 7.74 -8.72 -16.69
C CYS A 56 8.34 -7.43 -17.25
N ILE A 57 9.40 -6.93 -16.63
CA ILE A 57 10.09 -5.71 -17.06
C ILE A 57 11.49 -6.08 -17.53
N ALA A 58 11.93 -5.54 -18.66
CA ALA A 58 13.29 -5.75 -19.12
C ALA A 58 14.30 -5.11 -18.16
N LYS A 59 15.38 -5.83 -17.82
CA LYS A 59 16.53 -5.23 -17.16
C LYS A 59 17.17 -4.18 -18.05
N SER A 60 17.87 -3.23 -17.42
CA SER A 60 18.75 -2.31 -18.13
C SER A 60 19.74 -3.12 -18.98
N GLY A 61 19.74 -2.89 -20.29
CA GLY A 61 20.50 -3.68 -21.27
C GLY A 61 19.70 -4.75 -22.03
N GLY A 62 18.39 -4.93 -21.78
CA GLY A 62 17.44 -5.64 -22.65
C GLY A 62 17.58 -7.17 -22.77
N GLN A 63 18.60 -7.77 -22.14
CA GLN A 63 18.94 -9.19 -22.30
C GLN A 63 18.21 -10.14 -21.35
N SER A 64 17.50 -9.61 -20.35
CA SER A 64 16.74 -10.43 -19.39
C SER A 64 15.54 -9.66 -18.85
N TYR A 65 14.56 -10.40 -18.34
CA TYR A 65 13.36 -9.84 -17.73
C TYR A 65 13.31 -10.16 -16.24
N ILE A 66 12.82 -9.22 -15.45
CA ILE A 66 12.54 -9.38 -14.02
C ILE A 66 11.03 -9.40 -13.79
N CYS A 67 10.59 -10.16 -12.80
CA CYS A 67 9.23 -10.14 -12.31
C CYS A 67 9.09 -9.06 -11.23
N ASN A 68 8.32 -8.02 -11.53
CA ASN A 68 7.92 -7.00 -10.57
C ASN A 68 6.42 -7.15 -10.25
N CYS A 69 6.08 -6.97 -8.99
CA CYS A 69 4.71 -6.97 -8.48
C CYS A 69 4.35 -5.55 -8.07
N VAL A 70 3.27 -5.04 -8.65
CA VAL A 70 2.68 -3.74 -8.29
C VAL A 70 1.43 -4.01 -7.49
N TYR A 71 1.35 -3.46 -6.28
CA TYR A 71 0.31 -3.82 -5.33
C TYR A 71 -0.04 -2.65 -4.40
N PRO A 72 -1.23 -2.63 -3.77
CA PRO A 72 -1.54 -1.64 -2.75
C PRO A 72 -0.60 -1.82 -1.55
N CYS A 73 0.04 -0.77 -1.07
CA CYS A 73 1.01 -0.87 0.05
C CYS A 73 0.38 -1.47 1.33
N GLU A 74 -0.92 -1.27 1.54
CA GLU A 74 -1.69 -1.88 2.63
C GLU A 74 -1.80 -3.41 2.55
N SER A 75 -1.45 -4.00 1.39
CA SER A 75 -1.43 -5.43 1.15
C SER A 75 -0.04 -6.06 1.39
N GLU A 76 0.90 -5.34 2.01
CA GLU A 76 2.14 -5.94 2.55
C GLU A 76 1.75 -7.00 3.60
N LEU A 77 1.76 -8.27 3.18
CA LEU A 77 1.62 -9.41 4.06
C LEU A 77 2.87 -9.52 4.94
N ASN A 78 2.68 -9.23 6.23
CA ASN A 78 3.63 -9.45 7.34
C ASN A 78 4.04 -10.93 7.44
#